data_AF-A0A0C9R2W1-F1
#
_entry.id   AF-A0A0C9R2W1-F1
#
_cell.length_a   1.000
_cell.length_b   1.000
_cell.length_c   1.000
_cell.angle_alpha   90.00
_cell.angle_beta   90.00
_cell.angle_gamma   90.00
#
_symmetry.space_group_name_H-M   'P 1'
#
loop_
_entity.id
_entity.type
_entity.pdbx_description
1 polymer ?
#
loop_
_entity_poly.entity_id
_entity_poly.type
_entity_poly.pdbx_seq_one_letter_code
_entity_poly.pdbx_strand_id
1 'polypeptide(L)'
;TIMQSTPSLLMHRWSFSELRSKMFGEQSHLRILLLGGERFPSPQKLFDLKHPANKCRLFNIYGITEVSCWASINEILPQSDPSDLGQVLDETIFEIRDENDKVVTQGEGHLYVGSKSRICLLNNEILEELKYPVFRDTGDLVTCNNSGKIFLNGRKNRRVKRFGHRMDLQDLENRINELDFIGNSCALFIPVTQKLYIFFTLRYECNNENGSDNFEHNVLEHLKKLPSIYHPDKIFLIKSFTITTNGKICINSLRRICYTYEEKINISDSAKVFHAIWNNYGIGQDSGFIESGGTSVIALQIANEISEKTGNEYPELIGRMLRNETLESCTAYISQVKLNVPDRIIKSDETMKFQKTLNSLEDNEILHPKIQKSRNDNEWLWQKNKGRISFNNNEPLKNIHNWKSNGEIKTISIKQSYNLLKCVDASPTIFSYSGQIYASVGSHSGIICTTRLEQENSTEEKWNVVLPDRIEASILIANNFMGIVGCYDGFLYYINLKSGAIQWKVKTGDIIKCSAVFCSKKMKVFIGSYDHYIYCVSLEVLPGEH
;
A
#
# COMPACT_ATOMS: atom_id res chain seq x y z
N THR A 1 -34.72 1.09 -14.38
CA THR A 1 -33.65 1.35 -13.41
C THR A 1 -32.43 0.56 -13.84
N ILE A 2 -31.25 1.14 -13.67
CA ILE A 2 -29.96 0.56 -14.09
C ILE A 2 -29.01 0.72 -12.91
N MET A 3 -28.20 -0.30 -12.64
CA MET A 3 -27.17 -0.26 -11.62
C MET A 3 -25.85 -0.77 -12.20
N GLN A 4 -24.76 -0.08 -11.88
CA GLN A 4 -23.40 -0.51 -12.18
C GLN A 4 -22.64 -0.75 -10.88
N SER A 5 -21.87 -1.83 -10.82
CA SER A 5 -20.99 -2.11 -9.68
C SER A 5 -19.79 -2.95 -10.12
N THR A 6 -18.77 -3.03 -9.26
CA THR A 6 -17.79 -4.11 -9.39
C THR A 6 -18.39 -5.38 -8.75
N PRO A 7 -18.02 -6.57 -9.24
CA PRO A 7 -18.40 -7.84 -8.60
C PRO A 7 -18.11 -7.86 -7.09
N SER A 8 -16.92 -7.44 -6.67
CA SER A 8 -16.53 -7.50 -5.26
C SER A 8 -17.33 -6.53 -4.39
N LEU A 9 -17.59 -5.31 -4.87
CA LEU A 9 -18.40 -4.35 -4.13
C LEU A 9 -19.86 -4.81 -4.00
N LEU A 10 -20.42 -5.40 -5.05
CA LEU A 10 -21.76 -5.99 -5.01
C LEU A 10 -21.85 -7.06 -3.92
N MET A 11 -20.93 -8.04 -3.95
CA MET A 11 -20.95 -9.16 -2.99
C MET A 11 -20.56 -8.73 -1.57
N HIS A 12 -19.76 -7.66 -1.42
CA HIS A 12 -19.43 -7.10 -0.12
C HIS A 12 -20.62 -6.36 0.52
N ARG A 13 -21.38 -5.61 -0.28
CA ARG A 13 -22.40 -4.70 0.22
C ARG A 13 -23.78 -5.34 0.40
N TRP A 14 -24.06 -6.41 -0.33
CA TRP A 14 -25.32 -7.14 -0.24
C TRP A 14 -25.06 -8.61 0.02
N SER A 15 -25.70 -9.14 1.06
CA SER A 15 -25.73 -10.59 1.27
C SER A 15 -26.49 -11.28 0.14
N PHE A 16 -26.26 -12.59 -0.04
CA PHE A 16 -26.98 -13.37 -1.06
C PHE A 16 -28.49 -13.38 -0.85
N SER A 17 -28.96 -13.36 0.41
CA SER A 17 -30.39 -13.23 0.75
C SER A 17 -30.96 -11.89 0.31
N GLU A 18 -30.21 -10.81 0.49
CA GLU A 18 -30.61 -9.48 0.04
C GLU A 18 -30.57 -9.34 -1.49
N LEU A 19 -29.57 -9.92 -2.15
CA LEU A 19 -29.53 -9.98 -3.62
C LEU A 19 -30.77 -10.72 -4.14
N ARG A 20 -31.10 -11.88 -3.58
CA ARG A 20 -32.28 -12.68 -3.96
C ARG A 20 -33.59 -11.94 -3.71
N SER A 21 -33.75 -11.24 -2.59
CA SER A 21 -35.01 -10.59 -2.24
C SER A 21 -35.18 -9.20 -2.87
N LYS A 22 -34.14 -8.38 -2.89
CA LYS A 22 -34.19 -6.96 -3.31
C LYS A 22 -33.85 -6.76 -4.79
N MET A 23 -32.77 -7.37 -5.28
CA MET A 23 -32.28 -7.14 -6.65
C MET A 23 -32.84 -8.14 -7.65
N PHE A 24 -32.97 -9.40 -7.25
CA PHE A 24 -33.39 -10.49 -8.11
C PHE A 24 -34.74 -11.11 -7.73
N GLY A 25 -35.46 -10.49 -6.79
CA GLY A 25 -36.79 -10.90 -6.37
C GLY A 25 -37.86 -10.56 -7.41
N GLU A 26 -39.04 -11.17 -7.28
CA GLU A 26 -40.18 -10.96 -8.17
C GLU A 26 -40.58 -9.49 -8.32
N GLN A 27 -40.61 -8.76 -7.20
CA GLN A 27 -41.03 -7.36 -7.13
C GLN A 27 -39.91 -6.36 -7.44
N SER A 28 -38.71 -6.84 -7.83
CA SER A 28 -37.61 -5.92 -8.12
C SER A 28 -37.86 -5.15 -9.41
N HIS A 29 -37.73 -3.83 -9.34
CA HIS A 29 -37.82 -2.99 -10.52
C HIS A 29 -36.50 -2.89 -11.30
N LEU A 30 -35.40 -3.48 -10.82
CA LEU A 30 -34.09 -3.43 -11.47
C LEU A 30 -34.15 -4.06 -12.86
N ARG A 31 -33.88 -3.25 -13.90
CA ARG A 31 -33.94 -3.72 -15.30
C ARG A 31 -32.59 -4.22 -15.81
N ILE A 32 -31.51 -3.57 -15.41
CA ILE A 32 -30.16 -3.84 -15.91
C ILE A 32 -29.18 -3.77 -14.75
N LEU A 33 -28.37 -4.82 -14.59
CA LEU A 33 -27.20 -4.84 -13.72
C LEU A 33 -25.94 -4.99 -14.60
N LEU A 34 -25.07 -3.99 -14.53
CA LEU A 34 -23.78 -3.95 -15.19
C LEU A 34 -22.68 -4.26 -14.17
N LEU A 35 -21.88 -5.29 -14.42
CA LEU A 35 -20.72 -5.62 -13.60
C LEU A 35 -19.45 -5.46 -14.43
N GLY A 36 -18.45 -4.79 -13.89
CA GLY A 36 -17.19 -4.59 -14.59
C GLY A 36 -16.04 -4.15 -13.70
N GLY A 37 -14.85 -4.08 -14.29
CA GLY A 37 -13.61 -3.71 -13.61
C GLY A 37 -12.91 -4.85 -12.85
N GLU A 38 -13.60 -5.98 -12.68
CA GLU A 38 -13.07 -7.27 -12.20
C GLU A 38 -13.71 -8.38 -13.04
N ARG A 39 -13.19 -9.63 -12.96
CA ARG A 39 -13.82 -10.77 -13.64
C ARG A 39 -15.26 -10.94 -13.20
N PHE A 40 -16.14 -11.20 -14.16
CA PHE A 40 -17.54 -11.47 -13.88
C PHE A 40 -17.65 -12.78 -13.06
N PRO A 41 -18.46 -12.82 -11.99
CA PRO A 41 -18.63 -14.01 -11.15
C PRO A 41 -19.34 -15.12 -11.95
N SER A 42 -19.33 -16.37 -11.46
CA SER A 42 -20.03 -17.47 -12.14
C SER A 42 -21.47 -17.06 -12.51
N PRO A 43 -21.84 -17.03 -13.82
CA PRO A 43 -23.17 -16.65 -14.26
C PRO A 43 -24.25 -17.47 -13.56
N GLN A 44 -24.07 -18.79 -13.51
CA GLN A 44 -24.97 -19.72 -12.84
C GLN A 44 -25.27 -19.28 -11.40
N LYS A 45 -24.25 -18.90 -10.62
CA LYS A 45 -24.42 -18.47 -9.22
C LYS A 45 -25.30 -17.23 -9.07
N LEU A 46 -25.30 -16.31 -10.03
CA LEU A 46 -26.19 -15.15 -10.03
C LEU A 46 -27.60 -15.50 -10.52
N PHE A 47 -27.70 -16.33 -11.55
CA PHE A 47 -28.99 -16.78 -12.07
C PHE A 47 -29.77 -17.66 -11.08
N ASP A 48 -29.09 -18.45 -10.24
CA ASP A 48 -29.70 -19.24 -9.16
C ASP A 48 -30.34 -18.37 -8.07
N LEU A 49 -29.97 -17.09 -7.98
CA LEU A 49 -30.60 -16.14 -7.06
C LEU A 49 -31.84 -15.48 -7.66
N LYS A 50 -32.05 -15.61 -8.97
CA LYS A 50 -33.04 -14.84 -9.70
C LYS A 50 -34.38 -15.54 -9.74
N HIS A 51 -35.40 -14.86 -9.25
CA HIS A 51 -36.77 -15.34 -9.34
C HIS A 51 -37.16 -15.52 -10.82
N PRO A 52 -37.90 -16.58 -11.21
CA PRO A 52 -38.27 -16.82 -12.61
C PRO A 52 -39.00 -15.63 -13.28
N ALA A 53 -39.81 -14.90 -12.52
CA ALA A 53 -40.53 -13.72 -13.00
C ALA A 53 -39.68 -12.42 -13.06
N ASN A 54 -38.48 -12.40 -12.46
CA ASN A 54 -37.61 -11.24 -12.47
C ASN A 54 -37.05 -11.01 -13.89
N LYS A 55 -37.09 -9.77 -14.38
CA LYS A 55 -36.69 -9.41 -15.77
C LYS A 55 -35.34 -8.69 -15.86
N CYS A 56 -34.57 -8.63 -14.78
CA CYS A 56 -33.25 -8.00 -14.76
C CYS A 56 -32.31 -8.70 -15.75
N ARG A 57 -31.65 -7.93 -16.62
CA ARG A 57 -30.62 -8.40 -17.55
C ARG A 57 -29.25 -8.14 -16.95
N LEU A 58 -28.35 -9.10 -17.11
CA LEU A 58 -26.99 -9.05 -16.58
C LEU A 58 -26.01 -8.75 -17.72
N PHE A 59 -25.10 -7.81 -17.49
CA PHE A 59 -24.08 -7.45 -18.45
C PHE A 59 -22.71 -7.44 -17.80
N ASN A 60 -21.74 -8.02 -18.49
CA ASN A 60 -20.32 -7.82 -18.21
C ASN A 60 -19.82 -6.63 -19.04
N ILE A 61 -19.15 -5.68 -18.40
CA ILE A 61 -18.50 -4.56 -19.08
C ILE A 61 -17.01 -4.56 -18.79
N TYR A 62 -16.23 -4.34 -19.84
CA TYR A 62 -14.79 -4.33 -19.78
C TYR A 62 -14.25 -3.02 -20.32
N GLY A 63 -13.16 -2.53 -19.74
CA GLY A 63 -12.45 -1.36 -20.23
C GLY A 63 -11.40 -0.87 -19.25
N ILE A 64 -10.71 0.16 -19.69
CA ILE A 64 -9.60 0.80 -18.98
C ILE A 64 -9.88 2.29 -18.87
N THR A 65 -9.32 2.94 -17.85
CA THR A 65 -9.49 4.38 -17.63
C THR A 65 -8.96 5.18 -18.83
N GLU A 66 -7.89 4.69 -19.43
CA GLU A 66 -7.12 5.29 -20.51
C GLU A 66 -7.92 5.44 -21.83
N VAL A 67 -9.07 4.76 -21.94
CA VAL A 67 -9.99 4.81 -23.09
C VAL A 67 -11.43 5.11 -22.63
N SER A 68 -11.58 5.97 -21.61
CA SER A 68 -12.87 6.45 -21.11
C SER A 68 -13.77 5.34 -20.53
N CYS A 69 -13.26 4.69 -19.49
CA CYS A 69 -13.94 3.72 -18.62
C CYS A 69 -14.21 2.35 -19.26
N TRP A 70 -15.15 2.27 -20.21
CA TRP A 70 -15.66 1.01 -20.77
C TRP A 70 -15.39 0.95 -22.26
N ALA A 71 -14.97 -0.20 -22.75
CA ALA A 71 -14.52 -0.43 -24.11
C ALA A 71 -15.34 -1.53 -24.81
N SER A 72 -15.93 -2.46 -24.04
CA SER A 72 -16.86 -3.45 -24.56
C SER A 72 -17.97 -3.80 -23.55
N ILE A 73 -19.01 -4.44 -24.07
CA ILE A 73 -20.16 -4.93 -23.31
C ILE A 73 -20.59 -6.31 -23.81
N ASN A 74 -20.87 -7.21 -22.87
CA ASN A 74 -21.40 -8.54 -23.15
C ASN A 74 -22.66 -8.79 -22.32
N GLU A 75 -23.73 -9.29 -22.93
CA GLU A 75 -24.89 -9.77 -22.17
C GLU A 75 -24.62 -11.18 -21.66
N ILE A 76 -24.82 -11.38 -20.36
CA ILE A 76 -24.55 -12.65 -19.70
C ILE A 76 -25.86 -13.44 -19.57
N LEU A 77 -25.88 -14.62 -20.17
CA LEU A 77 -26.92 -15.65 -20.04
C LEU A 77 -26.40 -16.78 -19.12
N PRO A 78 -27.27 -17.70 -18.63
CA PRO A 78 -26.86 -18.73 -17.67
C PRO A 78 -25.66 -19.59 -18.10
N GLN A 79 -25.55 -19.87 -19.41
CA GLN A 79 -24.49 -20.69 -20.00
C GLN A 79 -23.41 -19.87 -20.72
N SER A 80 -23.40 -18.55 -20.54
CA SER A 80 -22.39 -17.69 -21.19
C SER A 80 -21.02 -17.92 -20.56
N ASP A 81 -19.99 -17.87 -21.40
CA ASP A 81 -18.62 -17.75 -20.91
C ASP A 81 -18.40 -16.30 -20.44
N PRO A 82 -18.21 -16.05 -19.14
CA PRO A 82 -18.02 -14.70 -18.61
C PRO A 82 -16.71 -14.04 -19.07
N SER A 83 -15.77 -14.82 -19.63
CA SER A 83 -14.52 -14.30 -20.16
C SER A 83 -14.69 -13.67 -21.55
N ASP A 84 -15.77 -13.96 -22.28
CA ASP A 84 -16.10 -13.30 -23.54
C ASP A 84 -16.32 -11.80 -23.28
N LEU A 85 -15.43 -10.97 -23.84
CA LEU A 85 -15.46 -9.53 -23.69
C LEU A 85 -16.63 -8.88 -24.44
N GLY A 86 -17.32 -9.64 -25.29
CA GLY A 86 -18.52 -9.22 -26.00
C GLY A 86 -18.25 -8.21 -27.10
N GLN A 87 -19.23 -7.35 -27.32
CA GLN A 87 -19.20 -6.38 -28.41
C GLN A 87 -18.43 -5.13 -27.99
N VAL A 88 -17.51 -4.72 -28.85
CA VAL A 88 -16.76 -3.47 -28.72
C VAL A 88 -17.72 -2.28 -28.86
N LEU A 89 -17.56 -1.28 -27.99
CA LEU A 89 -18.38 -0.06 -28.02
C LEU A 89 -17.99 0.84 -29.20
N ASP A 90 -18.86 1.78 -29.53
CA ASP A 90 -18.62 2.75 -30.60
C ASP A 90 -17.27 3.46 -30.40
N GLU A 91 -16.63 3.76 -31.54
CA GLU A 91 -15.33 4.45 -31.61
C GLU A 91 -14.19 3.75 -30.86
N THR A 92 -14.33 2.45 -30.58
CA THR A 92 -13.34 1.65 -29.86
C THR A 92 -12.86 0.50 -30.75
N ILE A 93 -11.57 0.16 -30.65
CA ILE A 93 -10.92 -0.89 -31.44
C ILE A 93 -10.23 -1.83 -30.47
N PHE A 94 -10.48 -3.14 -30.56
CA PHE A 94 -9.64 -4.14 -29.91
C PHE A 94 -8.60 -4.63 -30.90
N GLU A 95 -7.35 -4.56 -30.50
CA GLU A 95 -6.21 -5.09 -31.26
C GLU A 95 -5.43 -6.03 -30.36
N ILE A 96 -5.10 -7.21 -30.86
CA ILE A 96 -4.36 -8.22 -30.10
C ILE A 96 -2.97 -8.32 -30.71
N ARG A 97 -1.94 -8.28 -29.87
CA ARG A 97 -0.55 -8.35 -30.33
C ARG A 97 0.23 -9.49 -29.67
N ASP A 98 1.15 -10.10 -30.41
CA ASP A 98 2.07 -11.10 -29.86
C ASP A 98 3.23 -10.45 -29.09
N GLU A 99 4.19 -11.28 -28.63
CA GLU A 99 5.38 -10.80 -27.91
C GLU A 99 6.32 -9.93 -28.78
N ASN A 100 6.16 -9.96 -30.12
CA ASN A 100 6.93 -9.18 -31.07
C ASN A 100 6.16 -7.94 -31.57
N ASP A 101 5.08 -7.54 -30.87
CA ASP A 101 4.19 -6.42 -31.21
C ASP A 101 3.49 -6.58 -32.57
N LYS A 102 3.36 -7.82 -33.09
CA LYS A 102 2.63 -8.09 -34.33
C LYS A 102 1.18 -8.39 -34.04
N VAL A 103 0.29 -7.85 -34.88
CA VAL A 103 -1.16 -8.08 -34.76
C VAL A 103 -1.49 -9.55 -34.99
N VAL A 104 -2.27 -10.12 -34.08
CA VAL A 104 -2.73 -11.51 -34.08
C VAL A 104 -4.24 -11.52 -34.25
N THR A 105 -4.73 -12.26 -35.24
CA THR A 105 -6.18 -12.40 -35.50
C THR A 105 -6.77 -13.68 -34.92
N GLN A 106 -5.93 -14.62 -34.49
CA GLN A 106 -6.33 -15.90 -33.89
C GLN A 106 -5.25 -16.39 -32.94
N GLY A 107 -5.63 -16.87 -31.76
CA GLY A 107 -4.70 -17.37 -30.73
C GLY A 107 -4.55 -16.42 -29.54
N GLU A 108 -3.55 -16.66 -28.71
CA GLU A 108 -3.27 -15.88 -27.51
C GLU A 108 -2.43 -14.63 -27.82
N GLY A 109 -2.70 -13.53 -27.12
CA GLY A 109 -1.89 -12.31 -27.21
C GLY A 109 -2.26 -11.27 -26.16
N HIS A 110 -1.62 -10.11 -26.27
CA HIS A 110 -1.84 -8.94 -25.43
C HIS A 110 -2.92 -8.05 -26.01
N LEU A 111 -3.90 -7.66 -25.19
CA LEU A 111 -4.96 -6.77 -25.62
C LEU A 111 -4.50 -5.31 -25.58
N TYR A 112 -4.72 -4.63 -26.70
CA TYR A 112 -4.63 -3.19 -26.85
C TYR A 112 -6.02 -2.64 -27.15
N VAL A 113 -6.39 -1.56 -26.47
CA VAL A 113 -7.63 -0.83 -26.75
C VAL A 113 -7.29 0.47 -27.45
N GLY A 114 -7.77 0.61 -28.68
CA GLY A 114 -7.60 1.77 -29.53
C GLY A 114 -8.84 2.65 -29.60
N SER A 115 -8.65 3.94 -29.77
CA SER A 115 -9.74 4.85 -30.15
C SER A 115 -9.22 6.04 -30.97
N LYS A 116 -10.10 6.62 -31.78
CA LYS A 116 -9.85 7.90 -32.46
C LYS A 116 -10.32 9.13 -31.68
N SER A 117 -11.22 8.94 -30.72
CA SER A 117 -11.95 10.02 -30.04
C SER A 117 -11.99 9.84 -28.52
N ARG A 118 -12.04 8.60 -28.03
CA ARG A 118 -12.14 8.23 -26.62
C ARG A 118 -10.75 8.09 -26.01
N ILE A 119 -10.04 9.20 -25.84
CA ILE A 119 -8.64 9.19 -25.40
C ILE A 119 -8.50 9.96 -24.09
N CYS A 120 -7.95 9.29 -23.08
CA CYS A 120 -7.42 9.97 -21.90
C CYS A 120 -5.91 10.15 -22.06
N LEU A 121 -5.43 11.38 -21.84
CA LEU A 121 -4.01 11.71 -21.89
C LEU A 121 -3.29 11.09 -20.69
N LEU A 122 -2.15 10.46 -20.95
CA LEU A 122 -1.30 9.87 -19.93
C LEU A 122 -0.08 10.76 -19.68
N ASN A 123 0.18 11.06 -18.41
CA ASN A 123 1.35 11.84 -18.00
C ASN A 123 1.44 13.19 -18.73
N ASN A 124 2.46 13.34 -19.59
CA ASN A 124 2.76 14.56 -20.34
C ASN A 124 2.46 14.41 -21.85
N GLU A 125 1.59 13.48 -22.24
CA GLU A 125 1.19 13.35 -23.64
C GLU A 125 0.51 14.64 -24.16
N ILE A 126 0.93 15.08 -25.35
CA ILE A 126 0.38 16.23 -26.06
C ILE A 126 -0.54 15.70 -27.16
N LEU A 127 -1.79 16.15 -27.19
CA LEU A 127 -2.85 15.62 -28.05
C LEU A 127 -2.50 15.68 -29.55
N GLU A 128 -1.81 16.75 -29.95
CA GLU A 128 -1.40 17.02 -31.33
C GLU A 128 -0.27 16.09 -31.82
N GLU A 129 0.48 15.48 -30.90
CA GLU A 129 1.59 14.57 -31.23
C GLU A 129 1.18 13.10 -31.27
N LEU A 130 -0.07 12.80 -30.87
CA LEU A 130 -0.57 11.43 -30.84
C LEU A 130 -0.82 10.89 -32.25
N LYS A 131 -0.38 9.65 -32.49
CA LYS A 131 -0.69 8.92 -33.72
C LYS A 131 -2.02 8.19 -33.57
N TYR A 132 -3.00 8.58 -34.38
CA TYR A 132 -4.35 8.01 -34.35
C TYR A 132 -4.50 6.79 -35.28
N PRO A 133 -5.32 5.80 -34.93
CA PRO A 133 -5.97 5.62 -33.62
C PRO A 133 -4.94 5.36 -32.51
N VAL A 134 -5.19 5.94 -31.33
CA VAL A 134 -4.30 5.81 -30.18
C VAL A 134 -4.60 4.51 -29.47
N PHE A 135 -3.63 3.60 -29.46
CA PHE A 135 -3.74 2.32 -28.76
C PHE A 135 -3.10 2.38 -27.38
N ARG A 136 -3.81 1.82 -26.39
CA ARG A 136 -3.35 1.68 -25.02
C ARG A 136 -3.13 0.21 -24.69
N ASP A 137 -1.92 -0.12 -24.24
CA ASP A 137 -1.62 -1.43 -23.67
C ASP A 137 -2.43 -1.59 -22.38
N THR A 138 -3.30 -2.60 -22.36
CA THR A 138 -4.17 -2.88 -21.20
C THR A 138 -3.47 -3.66 -20.10
N GLY A 139 -2.35 -4.32 -20.42
CA GLY A 139 -1.71 -5.34 -19.60
C GLY A 139 -2.52 -6.64 -19.47
N ASP A 140 -3.63 -6.78 -20.19
CA ASP A 140 -4.49 -7.95 -20.19
C ASP A 140 -4.06 -8.96 -21.28
N LEU A 141 -4.14 -10.24 -20.94
CA LEU A 141 -3.90 -11.37 -21.84
C LEU A 141 -5.25 -11.91 -22.30
N VAL A 142 -5.38 -12.16 -23.59
CA VAL A 142 -6.62 -12.61 -24.21
C VAL A 142 -6.37 -13.72 -25.22
N THR A 143 -7.42 -14.50 -25.50
CA THR A 143 -7.46 -15.41 -26.65
C THR A 143 -8.49 -14.92 -27.66
N CYS A 144 -8.09 -14.81 -28.92
CA CYS A 144 -9.02 -14.63 -30.03
C CYS A 144 -9.34 -15.98 -30.67
N ASN A 145 -10.63 -16.31 -30.79
CA ASN A 145 -11.05 -17.51 -31.50
C ASN A 145 -11.28 -17.25 -33.01
N ASN A 146 -11.58 -18.30 -33.76
CA ASN A 146 -11.78 -18.23 -35.21
C ASN A 146 -12.99 -17.38 -35.63
N SER A 147 -13.91 -17.08 -34.70
CA SER A 147 -15.06 -16.20 -34.92
C SER A 147 -14.78 -14.72 -34.62
N GLY A 148 -13.53 -14.39 -34.24
CA GLY A 148 -13.15 -13.02 -33.85
C GLY A 148 -13.62 -12.62 -32.45
N LYS A 149 -14.16 -13.57 -31.65
CA LYS A 149 -14.49 -13.33 -30.25
C LYS A 149 -13.24 -13.33 -29.41
N ILE A 150 -13.21 -12.44 -28.42
CA ILE A 150 -12.05 -12.18 -27.58
C ILE A 150 -12.40 -12.58 -26.15
N PHE A 151 -11.60 -13.49 -25.59
CA PHE A 151 -11.79 -14.05 -24.26
C PHE A 151 -10.68 -13.58 -23.33
N LEU A 152 -11.03 -13.11 -22.13
CA LEU A 152 -10.09 -12.59 -21.14
C LEU A 152 -9.41 -13.71 -20.34
N ASN A 153 -8.16 -14.01 -20.68
CA ASN A 153 -7.35 -15.03 -20.02
C ASN A 153 -6.76 -14.56 -18.69
N GLY A 154 -6.58 -13.26 -18.48
CA GLY A 154 -6.08 -12.71 -17.22
C GLY A 154 -5.25 -11.44 -17.42
N ARG A 155 -4.43 -11.09 -16.42
CA ARG A 155 -3.46 -10.00 -16.51
C ARG A 155 -2.05 -10.53 -16.57
N LYS A 156 -1.19 -9.89 -17.38
CA LYS A 156 0.26 -10.14 -17.41
C LYS A 156 0.87 -10.11 -15.99
N ASN A 157 0.38 -9.22 -15.13
CA ASN A 157 0.87 -9.04 -13.75
C ASN A 157 0.27 -10.04 -12.73
N ARG A 158 -0.75 -10.84 -13.10
CA ARG A 158 -1.35 -11.88 -12.23
C ARG A 158 -0.83 -13.29 -12.51
N ARG A 159 -0.13 -13.49 -13.64
CA ARG A 159 0.70 -14.67 -13.87
C ARG A 159 1.99 -14.54 -13.07
N VAL A 160 2.20 -15.46 -12.14
CA VAL A 160 3.37 -15.49 -11.28
C VAL A 160 4.22 -16.71 -11.58
N LYS A 161 5.51 -16.63 -11.25
CA LYS A 161 6.40 -17.79 -11.27
C LYS A 161 6.67 -18.20 -9.83
N ARG A 162 6.24 -19.41 -9.45
CA ARG A 162 6.52 -20.03 -8.15
C ARG A 162 7.38 -21.26 -8.39
N PHE A 163 8.56 -21.32 -7.77
CA PHE A 163 9.52 -22.42 -7.95
C PHE A 163 9.81 -22.79 -9.42
N GLY A 164 9.93 -21.78 -10.29
CA GLY A 164 10.27 -21.98 -11.70
C GLY A 164 9.10 -22.32 -12.62
N HIS A 165 7.91 -22.66 -12.11
CA HIS A 165 6.74 -22.88 -12.96
C HIS A 165 5.80 -21.66 -12.98
N ARG A 166 5.16 -21.45 -14.12
CA ARG A 166 4.18 -20.39 -14.32
C ARG A 166 2.84 -20.82 -13.75
N MET A 167 2.21 -19.93 -13.00
CA MET A 167 0.88 -20.10 -12.43
C MET A 167 0.05 -18.84 -12.68
N ASP A 168 -1.22 -19.02 -12.99
CA ASP A 168 -2.20 -17.94 -12.92
C ASP A 168 -2.93 -17.95 -11.57
N LEU A 169 -2.78 -16.88 -10.79
CA LEU A 169 -3.47 -16.74 -9.51
C LEU A 169 -4.98 -16.67 -9.67
N GLN A 170 -5.45 -16.22 -10.83
CA GLN A 170 -6.87 -16.10 -11.10
C GLN A 170 -7.52 -17.45 -11.37
N ASP A 171 -6.80 -18.40 -11.97
CA ASP A 171 -7.31 -19.76 -12.16
C ASP A 171 -7.49 -20.48 -10.82
N LEU A 172 -6.56 -20.25 -9.88
CA LEU A 172 -6.68 -20.73 -8.51
C LEU A 172 -7.92 -20.16 -7.80
N GLU A 173 -8.17 -18.85 -7.93
CA GLU A 173 -9.39 -18.22 -7.41
C GLU A 173 -10.65 -18.83 -8.02
N ASN A 174 -10.67 -19.07 -9.34
CA ASN A 174 -11.80 -19.68 -10.02
C ASN A 174 -12.12 -21.08 -9.47
N ARG A 175 -11.10 -21.91 -9.22
CA ARG A 175 -11.28 -23.24 -8.61
C ARG A 175 -11.87 -23.16 -7.22
N ILE A 176 -11.36 -22.26 -6.37
CA ILE A 176 -11.91 -22.06 -5.02
C ILE A 176 -13.37 -21.60 -5.10
N ASN A 177 -13.68 -20.73 -6.05
CA ASN A 177 -15.03 -20.24 -6.29
C ASN A 177 -15.99 -21.31 -6.84
N GLU A 178 -15.55 -22.53 -7.16
CA GLU A 178 -16.46 -23.66 -7.46
C GLU A 178 -17.18 -24.16 -6.19
N LEU A 179 -16.62 -23.91 -5.00
CA LEU A 179 -17.25 -24.28 -3.73
C LEU A 179 -18.46 -23.39 -3.45
N ASP A 180 -19.58 -24.01 -3.04
CA ASP A 180 -20.86 -23.31 -2.90
C ASP A 180 -20.92 -22.34 -1.71
N PHE A 181 -20.14 -22.62 -0.67
CA PHE A 181 -20.07 -21.80 0.54
C PHE A 181 -19.16 -20.58 0.41
N ILE A 182 -18.38 -20.47 -0.67
CA ILE A 182 -17.48 -19.33 -0.90
C ILE A 182 -18.26 -18.13 -1.41
N GLY A 183 -18.09 -16.99 -0.73
CA GLY A 183 -18.59 -15.68 -1.16
C GLY A 183 -17.64 -15.02 -2.15
N ASN A 184 -16.53 -14.48 -1.64
CA ASN A 184 -15.43 -13.91 -2.42
C ASN A 184 -14.13 -14.66 -2.09
N SER A 185 -13.22 -14.75 -3.06
CA SER A 185 -11.88 -15.31 -2.87
C SER A 185 -10.81 -14.41 -3.48
N CYS A 186 -9.61 -14.37 -2.89
CA CYS A 186 -8.45 -13.75 -3.51
C CYS A 186 -7.18 -14.56 -3.23
N ALA A 187 -6.41 -14.88 -4.26
CA ALA A 187 -5.10 -15.50 -4.19
C ALA A 187 -4.02 -14.41 -4.29
N LEU A 188 -3.08 -14.46 -3.35
CA LEU A 188 -1.98 -13.51 -3.23
C LEU A 188 -0.65 -14.27 -3.22
N PHE A 189 0.22 -13.95 -4.17
CA PHE A 189 1.59 -14.43 -4.19
C PHE A 189 2.56 -13.33 -3.74
N ILE A 190 3.50 -13.68 -2.87
CA ILE A 190 4.59 -12.81 -2.43
C ILE A 190 5.89 -13.30 -3.09
N PRO A 191 6.40 -12.61 -4.14
CA PRO A 191 7.54 -13.09 -4.90
C PRO A 191 8.83 -13.25 -4.08
N VAL A 192 9.06 -12.35 -3.11
CA VAL A 192 10.27 -12.33 -2.28
C VAL A 192 10.38 -13.59 -1.43
N THR A 193 9.27 -14.06 -0.86
CA THR A 193 9.24 -15.26 -0.02
C THR A 193 8.81 -16.52 -0.78
N GLN A 194 8.43 -16.39 -2.05
CA GLN A 194 7.80 -17.46 -2.86
C GLN A 194 6.52 -18.05 -2.24
N LYS A 195 5.88 -17.33 -1.30
CA LYS A 195 4.70 -17.80 -0.59
C LYS A 195 3.40 -17.45 -1.31
N LEU A 196 2.47 -18.40 -1.30
CA LEU A 196 1.14 -18.33 -1.87
C LEU A 196 0.10 -18.34 -0.75
N TYR A 197 -0.73 -17.31 -0.70
CA TYR A 197 -1.80 -17.16 0.28
C TYR A 197 -3.15 -17.13 -0.40
N ILE A 198 -4.17 -17.63 0.29
CA ILE A 198 -5.56 -17.54 -0.14
C ILE A 198 -6.39 -16.87 0.94
N PHE A 199 -7.24 -15.94 0.52
CA PHE A 199 -8.22 -15.28 1.36
C PHE A 199 -9.60 -15.62 0.84
N PHE A 200 -10.55 -15.88 1.73
CA PHE A 200 -11.94 -16.09 1.32
C PHE A 200 -12.94 -15.64 2.38
N THR A 201 -14.16 -15.34 1.93
CA THR A 201 -15.33 -15.06 2.78
C THR A 201 -16.40 -16.14 2.58
N LEU A 202 -17.32 -16.25 3.53
CA LEU A 202 -18.46 -17.17 3.43
C LEU A 202 -19.66 -16.51 2.75
N ARG A 203 -20.43 -17.32 2.03
CA ARG A 203 -21.65 -16.93 1.31
C ARG A 203 -22.83 -16.61 2.25
N TYR A 204 -22.87 -17.26 3.39
CA TYR A 204 -23.93 -17.15 4.39
C TYR A 204 -23.32 -17.07 5.80
N GLU A 205 -24.04 -16.40 6.71
CA GLU A 205 -23.72 -16.43 8.13
C GLU A 205 -24.09 -17.81 8.68
N CYS A 206 -23.11 -18.55 9.19
CA CYS A 206 -23.35 -19.83 9.84
C CYS A 206 -23.67 -19.60 11.32
N ASN A 207 -24.89 -19.95 11.74
CA ASN A 207 -25.20 -20.13 13.15
C ASN A 207 -24.59 -21.47 13.59
N ASN A 208 -23.43 -21.41 14.25
CA ASN A 208 -22.71 -22.58 14.77
C ASN A 208 -23.42 -23.20 15.98
N GLU A 209 -24.68 -23.60 15.84
CA GLU A 209 -25.40 -24.31 16.91
C GLU A 209 -25.30 -25.83 16.76
N ASN A 210 -25.03 -26.37 15.55
CA ASN A 210 -24.94 -27.82 15.33
C ASN A 210 -23.82 -28.20 14.32
N GLY A 211 -22.56 -28.25 14.78
CA GLY A 211 -21.45 -28.87 14.05
C GLY A 211 -20.43 -27.90 13.45
N SER A 212 -19.16 -28.16 13.74
CA SER A 212 -18.01 -27.38 13.29
C SER A 212 -17.72 -27.62 11.81
N ASP A 213 -18.38 -26.89 10.90
CA ASP A 213 -17.96 -26.87 9.50
C ASP A 213 -16.55 -26.26 9.41
N ASN A 214 -15.55 -27.11 9.19
CA ASN A 214 -14.17 -26.69 8.99
C ASN A 214 -13.98 -26.23 7.54
N PHE A 215 -14.49 -25.04 7.22
CA PHE A 215 -14.42 -24.45 5.87
C PHE A 215 -12.99 -24.37 5.33
N GLU A 216 -12.01 -24.07 6.19
CA GLU A 216 -10.59 -24.07 5.81
C GLU A 216 -10.13 -25.45 5.32
N HIS A 217 -10.49 -26.51 6.06
CA HIS A 217 -10.19 -27.88 5.64
C HIS A 217 -10.84 -28.23 4.29
N ASN A 218 -12.11 -27.86 4.08
CA ASN A 218 -12.81 -28.12 2.82
C ASN A 218 -12.15 -27.42 1.62
N VAL A 219 -11.67 -26.19 1.80
CA VAL A 219 -10.90 -25.47 0.77
C VAL A 219 -9.59 -26.21 0.48
N LEU A 220 -8.84 -26.60 1.51
CA LEU A 220 -7.57 -27.32 1.33
C LEU A 220 -7.77 -28.68 0.63
N GLU A 221 -8.78 -29.46 1.02
CA GLU A 221 -9.13 -30.73 0.36
C GLU A 221 -9.52 -30.52 -1.10
N HIS A 222 -10.27 -29.47 -1.41
CA HIS A 222 -10.60 -29.14 -2.79
C HIS A 222 -9.34 -28.82 -3.62
N LEU A 223 -8.39 -28.08 -3.04
CA LEU A 223 -7.14 -27.69 -3.69
C LEU A 223 -6.13 -28.83 -3.84
N LYS A 224 -6.19 -29.88 -3.01
CA LYS A 224 -5.35 -31.09 -3.16
C LYS A 224 -5.49 -31.80 -4.50
N LYS A 225 -6.60 -31.54 -5.22
CA LYS A 225 -6.84 -32.06 -6.57
C LYS A 225 -5.98 -31.39 -7.65
N LEU A 226 -5.37 -30.25 -7.33
CA LEU A 226 -4.51 -29.50 -8.22
C LEU A 226 -3.04 -29.92 -8.04
N PRO A 227 -2.15 -29.60 -9.00
CA PRO A 227 -0.71 -29.82 -8.83
C PRO A 227 -0.19 -29.10 -7.57
N SER A 228 0.82 -29.67 -6.91
CA SER A 228 1.35 -29.19 -5.63
C SER A 228 1.78 -27.72 -5.62
N ILE A 229 2.15 -27.18 -6.77
CA ILE A 229 2.47 -25.76 -6.90
C ILE A 229 1.29 -24.84 -6.53
N TYR A 230 0.05 -25.27 -6.77
CA TYR A 230 -1.18 -24.54 -6.42
C TYR A 230 -1.54 -24.64 -4.94
N HIS A 231 -0.82 -25.45 -4.16
CA HIS A 231 -1.07 -25.56 -2.73
C HIS A 231 -0.62 -24.28 -2.01
N PRO A 232 -1.53 -23.60 -1.30
CA PRO A 232 -1.21 -22.39 -0.55
C PRO A 232 -0.34 -22.72 0.66
N ASP A 233 0.56 -21.80 1.01
CA ASP A 233 1.31 -21.85 2.28
C ASP A 233 0.40 -21.55 3.47
N LYS A 234 -0.60 -20.68 3.27
CA LYS A 234 -1.65 -20.41 4.26
C LYS A 234 -2.93 -19.91 3.60
N ILE A 235 -4.06 -20.30 4.19
CA ILE A 235 -5.38 -19.76 3.87
C ILE A 235 -5.94 -18.96 5.05
N PHE A 236 -6.76 -17.97 4.74
CA PHE A 236 -7.41 -17.09 5.70
C PHE A 236 -8.90 -16.99 5.39
N LEU A 237 -9.71 -17.48 6.32
CA LEU A 237 -11.12 -17.09 6.39
C LEU A 237 -11.23 -15.68 6.99
N ILE A 238 -11.73 -14.73 6.21
CA ILE A 238 -11.91 -13.33 6.66
C ILE A 238 -13.39 -12.96 6.69
N LYS A 239 -13.75 -12.01 7.57
CA LYS A 239 -15.14 -11.52 7.67
C LYS A 239 -15.56 -10.76 6.40
N SER A 240 -14.68 -9.91 5.89
CA SER A 240 -14.92 -9.14 4.65
C SER A 240 -13.61 -8.67 4.04
N PHE A 241 -13.62 -8.42 2.72
CA PHE A 241 -12.50 -7.79 2.02
C PHE A 241 -12.54 -6.27 2.20
N THR A 242 -11.38 -5.65 2.46
CA THR A 242 -11.23 -4.20 2.27
C THR A 242 -11.27 -3.88 0.79
N ILE A 243 -12.00 -2.83 0.43
CA ILE A 243 -12.23 -2.41 -0.95
C ILE A 243 -11.52 -1.08 -1.22
N THR A 244 -10.94 -0.93 -2.40
CA THR A 244 -10.33 0.31 -2.91
C THR A 244 -11.39 1.38 -3.21
N THR A 245 -10.98 2.63 -3.41
CA THR A 245 -11.88 3.72 -3.86
C THR A 245 -12.63 3.38 -5.16
N ASN A 246 -12.05 2.54 -6.01
CA ASN A 246 -12.64 2.07 -7.27
C ASN A 246 -13.52 0.82 -7.13
N GLY A 247 -13.80 0.36 -5.90
CA GLY A 247 -14.68 -0.79 -5.68
C GLY A 247 -14.02 -2.17 -5.82
N LYS A 248 -12.70 -2.24 -6.06
CA LYS A 248 -11.96 -3.52 -6.20
C LYS A 248 -11.35 -4.00 -4.88
N ILE A 249 -11.08 -5.29 -4.72
CA ILE A 249 -10.36 -5.82 -3.55
C ILE A 249 -9.00 -5.12 -3.38
N CYS A 250 -8.72 -4.66 -2.16
CA CYS A 250 -7.47 -3.99 -1.81
C CYS A 250 -6.37 -5.02 -1.51
N ILE A 251 -5.56 -5.34 -2.53
CA ILE A 251 -4.42 -6.27 -2.41
C ILE A 251 -3.42 -5.85 -1.32
N ASN A 252 -3.22 -4.54 -1.12
CA ASN A 252 -2.31 -4.04 -0.09
C ASN A 252 -2.77 -4.40 1.33
N SER A 253 -4.08 -4.35 1.58
CA SER A 253 -4.65 -4.78 2.86
C SER A 253 -4.41 -6.27 3.12
N LEU A 254 -4.52 -7.11 2.09
CA LEU A 254 -4.23 -8.55 2.19
C LEU A 254 -2.73 -8.82 2.43
N ARG A 255 -1.84 -8.08 1.75
CA ARG A 255 -0.39 -8.14 2.01
C ARG A 255 -0.05 -7.83 3.46
N ARG A 256 -0.71 -6.83 4.06
CA ARG A 256 -0.52 -6.50 5.49
C ARG A 256 -0.89 -7.68 6.39
N ILE A 257 -2.00 -8.37 6.11
CA ILE A 257 -2.39 -9.58 6.87
C ILE A 257 -1.33 -10.67 6.75
N CYS A 258 -0.81 -10.93 5.55
CA CYS A 258 0.29 -11.89 5.35
C CYS A 258 1.55 -11.50 6.13
N TYR A 259 1.97 -10.24 6.05
CA TYR A 259 3.16 -9.78 6.78
C TYR A 259 2.99 -9.90 8.29
N THR A 260 1.82 -9.53 8.83
CA THR A 260 1.54 -9.72 10.26
C THR A 260 1.51 -11.21 10.66
N TYR A 261 1.03 -12.09 9.79
CA TYR A 261 1.04 -13.53 10.05
C TYR A 261 2.47 -14.11 10.06
N GLU A 262 3.28 -13.73 9.08
CA GLU A 262 4.70 -14.13 8.97
C GLU A 262 5.52 -13.58 10.15
N GLU A 263 5.28 -12.31 10.53
CA GLU A 263 5.88 -11.70 11.71
C GLU A 263 5.51 -12.43 12.99
N LYS A 264 4.33 -13.07 13.08
CA LYS A 264 3.89 -13.87 14.23
C LYS A 264 4.54 -15.25 14.28
N ILE A 265 4.75 -15.89 13.13
CA ILE A 265 5.45 -17.18 13.06
C ILE A 265 6.93 -17.03 13.46
N ASN A 266 7.61 -15.99 12.96
CA ASN A 266 9.03 -15.76 13.26
C ASN A 266 9.32 -15.48 14.76
N ILE A 267 8.30 -15.13 15.55
CA ILE A 267 8.42 -14.98 17.03
C ILE A 267 8.65 -16.33 17.70
N SER A 268 7.98 -17.38 17.20
CA SER A 268 8.06 -18.73 17.78
C SER A 268 9.39 -19.43 17.47
N ASP A 269 10.09 -19.02 16.41
CA ASP A 269 11.35 -19.66 15.99
C ASP A 269 12.60 -18.91 16.46
N SER A 270 12.53 -17.62 16.80
CA SER A 270 13.71 -16.86 17.27
C SER A 270 14.35 -17.44 18.54
N ALA A 271 13.52 -17.91 19.48
CA ALA A 271 14.01 -18.60 20.69
C ALA A 271 14.71 -19.93 20.36
N LYS A 272 14.14 -20.73 19.45
CA LYS A 272 14.75 -22.00 19.00
C LYS A 272 16.05 -21.77 18.25
N VAL A 273 16.08 -20.78 17.37
CA VAL A 273 17.28 -20.37 16.63
C VAL A 273 18.36 -19.91 17.61
N PHE A 274 18.03 -19.13 18.63
CA PHE A 274 18.98 -18.72 19.66
C PHE A 274 19.56 -19.90 20.43
N HIS A 275 18.72 -20.84 20.88
CA HIS A 275 19.18 -22.06 21.54
C HIS A 275 20.16 -22.85 20.67
N ALA A 276 19.88 -22.98 19.37
CA ALA A 276 20.77 -23.66 18.44
C ALA A 276 22.11 -22.93 18.28
N ILE A 277 22.10 -21.60 18.17
CA ILE A 277 23.31 -20.77 18.09
C ILE A 277 24.13 -20.90 19.37
N TRP A 278 23.51 -20.75 20.55
CA TRP A 278 24.19 -20.86 21.84
C TRP A 278 24.94 -22.20 21.98
N ASN A 279 24.30 -23.30 21.59
CA ASN A 279 24.90 -24.62 21.63
C ASN A 279 26.06 -24.80 20.64
N ASN A 280 26.00 -24.17 19.47
CA ASN A 280 27.09 -24.23 18.47
C ASN A 280 28.38 -23.59 18.97
N TYR A 281 28.30 -22.61 19.88
CA TYR A 281 29.46 -21.97 20.50
C TYR A 281 29.99 -22.71 21.73
N GLY A 282 29.41 -23.86 22.10
CA GLY A 282 29.88 -24.69 23.21
C GLY A 282 29.75 -24.04 24.59
N ILE A 283 28.86 -23.04 24.74
CA ILE A 283 28.58 -22.36 26.00
C ILE A 283 27.64 -23.25 26.83
N GLY A 284 28.02 -23.53 28.09
CA GLY A 284 27.18 -24.26 29.04
C GLY A 284 25.80 -23.65 29.21
N GLN A 285 24.80 -24.51 29.49
CA GLN A 285 23.40 -24.09 29.62
C GLN A 285 23.02 -23.75 31.07
N ASP A 286 23.71 -24.35 32.06
CA ASP A 286 23.34 -24.30 33.48
C ASP A 286 24.03 -23.17 34.28
N SER A 287 24.86 -22.34 33.63
CA SER A 287 25.55 -21.22 34.27
C SER A 287 25.56 -19.97 33.38
N GLY A 288 26.02 -18.84 33.93
CA GLY A 288 26.06 -17.58 33.20
C GLY A 288 27.00 -17.63 32.00
N PHE A 289 26.72 -16.80 30.98
CA PHE A 289 27.46 -16.79 29.71
C PHE A 289 28.99 -16.72 29.87
N ILE A 290 29.52 -15.87 30.75
CA ILE A 290 30.97 -15.71 30.98
C ILE A 290 31.54 -16.90 31.74
N GLU A 291 30.84 -17.39 32.76
CA GLU A 291 31.23 -18.57 33.54
C GLU A 291 31.29 -19.84 32.69
N SER A 292 30.45 -19.90 31.65
CA SER A 292 30.42 -20.96 30.65
C SER A 292 31.48 -20.80 29.53
N GLY A 293 32.43 -19.87 29.67
CA GLY A 293 33.52 -19.67 28.71
C GLY A 293 33.22 -18.64 27.61
N GLY A 294 32.12 -17.91 27.72
CA GLY A 294 31.74 -16.85 26.79
C GLY A 294 32.68 -15.64 26.89
N THR A 295 32.96 -15.02 25.75
CA THR A 295 33.79 -13.82 25.64
C THR A 295 33.03 -12.71 24.92
N SER A 296 33.52 -11.47 24.96
CA SER A 296 32.94 -10.36 24.21
C SER A 296 32.90 -10.60 22.70
N VAL A 297 33.88 -11.34 22.16
CA VAL A 297 33.93 -11.74 20.75
C VAL A 297 32.82 -12.73 20.43
N ILE A 298 32.63 -13.75 21.28
CA ILE A 298 31.55 -14.74 21.10
C ILE A 298 30.17 -14.08 21.26
N ALA A 299 30.03 -13.16 22.22
CA ALA A 299 28.80 -12.40 22.45
C ALA A 299 28.40 -11.58 21.21
N LEU A 300 29.36 -10.90 20.58
CA LEU A 300 29.15 -10.17 19.34
C LEU A 300 28.76 -11.09 18.18
N GLN A 301 29.43 -12.25 18.07
CA GLN A 301 29.13 -13.23 17.02
C GLN A 301 27.73 -13.83 17.16
N ILE A 302 27.35 -14.25 18.36
CA ILE A 302 26.00 -14.77 18.66
C ILE A 302 24.93 -13.72 18.35
N ALA A 303 25.15 -12.47 18.76
CA ALA A 303 24.19 -11.38 18.54
C ALA A 303 24.01 -11.06 17.04
N ASN A 304 25.09 -11.06 16.27
CA ASN A 304 25.01 -10.87 14.82
C ASN A 304 24.34 -12.07 14.13
N GLU A 305 24.71 -13.30 14.50
CA GLU A 305 24.18 -14.51 13.86
C GLU A 305 22.69 -14.68 14.11
N ILE A 306 22.19 -14.39 15.32
CA ILE A 306 20.75 -14.40 15.58
C ILE A 306 20.05 -13.28 14.81
N SER A 307 20.62 -12.08 14.75
CA SER A 307 20.02 -10.98 14.00
C SER A 307 19.94 -11.24 12.49
N GLU A 308 20.95 -11.88 11.92
CA GLU A 308 20.95 -12.34 10.53
C GLU A 308 19.91 -13.44 10.28
N LYS A 309 19.82 -14.43 11.19
CA LYS A 309 18.90 -15.58 11.02
C LYS A 309 17.45 -15.25 11.32
N THR A 310 17.16 -14.29 12.21
CA THR A 310 15.78 -13.92 12.59
C THR A 310 15.30 -12.62 11.94
N GLY A 311 16.20 -11.82 11.37
CA GLY A 311 15.88 -10.52 10.78
C GLY A 311 15.46 -9.45 11.80
N ASN A 312 15.73 -9.66 13.10
CA ASN A 312 15.44 -8.71 14.18
C ASN A 312 16.74 -8.29 14.89
N GLU A 313 16.84 -7.05 15.33
CA GLU A 313 17.94 -6.61 16.20
C GLU A 313 17.62 -6.88 17.68
N TYR A 314 18.64 -7.25 18.45
CA TYR A 314 18.53 -7.51 19.90
C TYR A 314 19.51 -6.62 20.67
N PRO A 315 19.23 -5.30 20.82
CA PRO A 315 20.21 -4.32 21.26
C PRO A 315 20.80 -4.57 22.65
N GLU A 316 20.05 -5.20 23.56
CA GLU A 316 20.54 -5.51 24.92
C GLU A 316 21.21 -6.88 25.01
N LEU A 317 21.16 -7.72 23.97
CA LEU A 317 21.60 -9.12 24.04
C LEU A 317 23.08 -9.24 24.44
N ILE A 318 23.94 -8.42 23.84
CA ILE A 318 25.37 -8.38 24.14
C ILE A 318 25.60 -7.96 25.60
N GLY A 319 24.93 -6.88 26.04
CA GLY A 319 25.04 -6.39 27.40
C GLY A 319 24.58 -7.41 28.44
N ARG A 320 23.52 -8.17 28.15
CA ARG A 320 23.00 -9.25 28.99
C ARG A 320 23.97 -10.41 29.11
N MET A 321 24.52 -10.87 27.99
CA MET A 321 25.57 -11.91 27.98
C MET A 321 26.81 -11.46 28.76
N LEU A 322 27.25 -10.22 28.60
CA LEU A 322 28.41 -9.68 29.33
C LEU A 322 28.15 -9.40 30.83
N ARG A 323 26.89 -9.36 31.27
CA ARG A 323 26.52 -9.37 32.70
C ARG A 323 26.40 -10.78 33.27
N ASN A 324 26.85 -11.80 32.54
CA ASN A 324 26.83 -13.20 32.93
C ASN A 324 25.39 -13.75 33.13
N GLU A 325 24.42 -13.28 32.34
CA GLU A 325 23.06 -13.86 32.34
C GLU A 325 23.04 -15.29 31.74
N THR A 326 22.07 -16.11 32.14
CA THR A 326 21.93 -17.51 31.66
C THR A 326 21.24 -17.60 30.30
N LEU A 327 21.32 -18.79 29.68
CA LEU A 327 20.61 -19.10 28.43
C LEU A 327 19.10 -18.85 28.54
N GLU A 328 18.46 -19.23 29.64
CA GLU A 328 17.02 -19.00 29.85
C GLU A 328 16.71 -17.50 29.95
N SER A 329 17.54 -16.71 30.65
CA SER A 329 17.37 -15.26 30.78
C SER A 329 17.50 -14.57 29.42
N CYS A 330 18.54 -14.92 28.64
CA CYS A 330 18.74 -14.37 27.31
C CYS A 330 17.65 -14.83 26.33
N THR A 331 17.19 -16.09 26.42
CA THR A 331 16.08 -16.61 25.60
C THR A 331 14.76 -15.92 25.96
N ALA A 332 14.51 -15.67 27.24
CA ALA A 332 13.36 -14.92 27.71
C ALA A 332 13.41 -13.48 27.17
N TYR A 333 14.57 -12.82 27.21
CA TYR A 333 14.76 -11.51 26.58
C TYR A 333 14.48 -11.55 25.07
N ILE A 334 15.06 -12.49 24.33
CA ILE A 334 14.83 -12.66 22.88
C ILE A 334 13.36 -12.92 22.56
N SER A 335 12.67 -13.66 23.44
CA SER A 335 11.22 -13.91 23.35
C SER A 335 10.39 -12.66 23.72
N GLN A 336 10.92 -11.80 24.61
CA GLN A 336 10.30 -10.58 25.11
C GLN A 336 10.56 -9.34 24.25
N VAL A 337 11.51 -9.37 23.31
CA VAL A 337 11.82 -8.29 22.35
C VAL A 337 10.65 -8.00 21.37
N LYS A 338 9.44 -8.48 21.69
CA LYS A 338 8.13 -7.99 21.21
C LYS A 338 7.20 -7.55 22.34
N LEU A 339 7.53 -6.45 23.02
CA LEU A 339 6.57 -5.63 23.78
C LEU A 339 6.93 -4.14 23.66
N ASN A 340 6.72 -3.57 22.47
CA ASN A 340 6.47 -2.13 22.30
C ASN A 340 5.60 -1.87 21.06
N VAL A 341 4.55 -2.68 20.92
CA VAL A 341 3.31 -2.31 20.23
C VAL A 341 2.27 -2.18 21.35
N PRO A 342 1.57 -1.04 21.52
CA PRO A 342 0.61 -0.91 22.62
C PRO A 342 -0.51 -1.95 22.46
N ASP A 343 -0.55 -2.91 23.40
CA ASP A 343 -1.72 -3.73 23.65
C ASP A 343 -2.84 -2.84 24.20
N ARG A 344 -3.71 -2.36 23.31
CA ARG A 344 -5.11 -2.13 23.64
C ARG A 344 -5.98 -2.89 22.65
N ILE A 345 -6.13 -4.18 22.92
CA ILE A 345 -7.39 -4.86 22.66
C ILE A 345 -8.42 -4.24 23.61
N ILE A 346 -9.32 -3.41 23.08
CA ILE A 346 -10.60 -3.17 23.74
C ILE A 346 -11.58 -4.21 23.18
N LYS A 347 -11.92 -5.17 24.03
CA LYS A 347 -13.16 -5.93 23.92
C LYS A 347 -14.35 -4.98 24.09
N SER A 348 -15.38 -5.27 23.29
CA SER A 348 -16.82 -4.98 23.49
C SER A 348 -17.30 -3.54 23.65
N ASP A 349 -18.27 -3.22 22.81
CA ASP A 349 -19.47 -2.42 23.10
C ASP A 349 -19.29 -1.02 23.68
N GLU A 350 -19.46 -0.02 22.81
CA GLU A 350 -20.40 1.06 23.10
C GLU A 350 -20.77 1.81 21.82
N THR A 351 -22.04 1.72 21.46
CA THR A 351 -22.72 2.60 20.51
C THR A 351 -22.62 4.06 20.99
N MET A 352 -21.81 4.89 20.34
CA MET A 352 -21.95 6.35 20.42
C MET A 352 -22.41 6.94 19.09
N LYS A 353 -23.67 7.37 19.10
CA LYS A 353 -24.34 8.18 18.08
C LYS A 353 -23.53 9.46 17.82
N PHE A 354 -23.07 9.65 16.59
CA PHE A 354 -22.73 10.99 16.08
C PHE A 354 -23.72 11.34 14.97
N GLN A 355 -24.81 12.00 15.37
CA GLN A 355 -25.74 12.64 14.46
C GLN A 355 -26.09 14.02 15.05
N LYS A 356 -25.98 15.04 14.19
CA LYS A 356 -26.26 16.48 14.41
C LYS A 356 -25.22 17.24 15.24
N THR A 357 -24.42 18.06 14.55
CA THR A 357 -24.54 19.54 14.58
C THR A 357 -23.72 20.11 13.41
N LEU A 358 -24.25 20.00 12.20
CA LEU A 358 -23.95 20.95 11.13
C LEU A 358 -25.21 21.82 11.05
N ASN A 359 -25.10 23.07 11.52
CA ASN A 359 -25.95 24.21 11.16
C ASN A 359 -25.70 25.34 12.17
N SER A 360 -24.74 26.20 11.85
CA SER A 360 -24.86 27.66 11.95
C SER A 360 -23.47 28.25 11.84
N LEU A 361 -23.27 29.10 10.83
CA LEU A 361 -22.62 30.40 10.91
C LEU A 361 -22.44 30.86 9.46
N GLU A 362 -23.42 31.69 9.07
CA GLU A 362 -23.41 32.49 7.86
C GLU A 362 -22.29 33.55 7.90
N ASP A 363 -22.01 34.04 6.70
CA ASP A 363 -21.06 35.06 6.30
C ASP A 363 -20.97 36.29 7.21
N ASN A 364 -19.75 36.84 7.35
CA ASN A 364 -19.49 38.27 7.04
C ASN A 364 -17.98 38.62 7.08
N GLU A 365 -17.55 39.14 5.93
CA GLU A 365 -16.63 40.27 5.67
C GLU A 365 -15.19 40.36 6.21
N ILE A 366 -14.34 40.70 5.23
CA ILE A 366 -12.91 41.03 5.24
C ILE A 366 -12.68 42.43 5.84
N LEU A 367 -11.59 42.63 6.62
CA LEU A 367 -10.74 43.84 6.63
C LEU A 367 -9.50 43.70 7.54
N HIS A 368 -8.30 43.86 6.98
CA HIS A 368 -7.02 44.18 7.66
C HIS A 368 -7.04 45.66 8.16
N PRO A 369 -6.03 46.24 8.88
CA PRO A 369 -4.98 45.78 9.82
C PRO A 369 -4.86 46.67 11.11
N LYS A 370 -4.06 46.28 12.14
CA LYS A 370 -3.07 47.13 12.87
C LYS A 370 -2.43 46.39 14.06
N ILE A 371 -1.11 46.55 14.18
CA ILE A 371 -0.28 46.04 15.29
C ILE A 371 -0.32 47.06 16.44
N GLN A 372 -0.62 46.60 17.66
CA GLN A 372 -0.10 47.19 18.91
C GLN A 372 0.22 46.07 19.92
N LYS A 373 1.39 46.19 20.56
CA LYS A 373 1.97 45.25 21.54
C LYS A 373 1.24 45.30 22.88
N SER A 374 0.95 44.15 23.48
CA SER A 374 1.08 43.95 24.94
C SER A 374 1.25 42.48 25.32
N ARG A 375 2.26 42.22 26.16
CA ARG A 375 2.66 40.94 26.79
C ARG A 375 1.54 40.34 27.66
N ASN A 376 1.16 39.08 27.48
CA ASN A 376 1.70 37.88 28.16
C ASN A 376 0.71 36.70 28.04
N ASP A 377 1.30 35.51 27.90
CA ASP A 377 0.79 34.15 28.11
C ASP A 377 -0.22 33.51 27.13
N ASN A 378 0.25 32.37 26.59
CA ASN A 378 -0.46 31.36 25.78
C ASN A 378 -0.74 31.64 24.29
N GLU A 379 0.21 32.23 23.57
CA GLU A 379 0.19 32.20 22.10
C GLU A 379 0.72 30.85 21.55
N TRP A 380 -0.19 30.10 20.93
CA TRP A 380 0.13 28.98 20.06
C TRP A 380 0.51 29.51 18.69
N LEU A 381 1.82 29.52 18.39
CA LEU A 381 2.33 29.75 17.05
C LEU A 381 2.13 28.47 16.23
N TRP A 382 1.04 28.39 15.47
CA TRP A 382 0.86 27.40 14.43
C TRP A 382 1.48 27.92 13.13
N GLN A 383 2.58 27.32 12.68
CA GLN A 383 3.20 27.66 11.40
C GLN A 383 3.10 26.47 10.43
N LYS A 384 2.27 26.63 9.40
CA LYS A 384 2.23 25.72 8.24
C LYS A 384 3.42 26.08 7.35
N ASN A 385 4.51 25.30 7.41
CA ASN A 385 5.70 25.54 6.60
C ASN A 385 5.46 25.16 5.13
N LYS A 386 4.83 26.06 4.39
CA LYS A 386 4.93 26.12 2.92
C LYS A 386 6.29 26.71 2.53
N GLY A 387 7.37 25.93 2.70
CA GLY A 387 8.70 26.30 2.21
C GLY A 387 9.38 27.51 2.88
N ARG A 388 9.07 27.82 4.15
CA ARG A 388 9.84 28.80 4.94
C ARG A 388 10.72 28.10 5.99
N ILE A 389 11.97 28.55 6.04
CA ILE A 389 13.12 28.05 6.81
C ILE A 389 12.91 28.30 8.31
N SER A 390 13.27 27.34 9.17
CA SER A 390 13.52 27.62 10.59
C SER A 390 15.01 27.85 10.85
N PHE A 391 15.27 28.99 11.50
CA PHE A 391 16.57 29.54 11.84
C PHE A 391 17.05 29.09 13.22
N ASN A 392 18.35 28.84 13.34
CA ASN A 392 19.11 29.36 14.48
C ASN A 392 19.66 30.73 14.06
N ASN A 393 19.43 31.74 14.88
CA ASN A 393 19.80 33.16 14.75
C ASN A 393 18.84 34.05 13.93
N ASN A 394 18.47 35.18 14.54
CA ASN A 394 17.47 36.19 14.19
C ASN A 394 17.68 36.94 12.85
N GLU A 395 18.27 36.36 11.83
CA GLU A 395 18.23 36.94 10.48
C GLU A 395 17.31 36.10 9.59
N PRO A 396 16.04 36.50 9.34
CA PRO A 396 15.30 35.90 8.23
C PRO A 396 16.17 36.03 6.97
N LEU A 397 16.17 35.01 6.11
CA LEU A 397 16.76 35.09 4.77
C LEU A 397 16.39 36.47 4.23
N LYS A 398 17.40 37.33 4.07
CA LYS A 398 17.20 38.71 3.63
C LYS A 398 16.50 38.64 2.28
N ASN A 399 15.18 38.74 2.36
CA ASN A 399 14.26 39.21 1.36
C ASN A 399 14.34 38.55 -0.04
N ILE A 400 13.74 37.35 -0.19
CA ILE A 400 13.03 37.04 -1.46
C ILE A 400 11.88 38.05 -1.68
N HIS A 401 11.35 38.64 -0.60
CA HIS A 401 10.40 39.75 -0.64
C HIS A 401 10.98 41.10 -1.09
N ASN A 402 12.30 41.21 -1.31
CA ASN A 402 12.94 42.35 -1.98
C ASN A 402 13.40 41.95 -3.38
N TRP A 403 12.68 41.04 -4.05
CA TRP A 403 12.70 41.03 -5.50
C TRP A 403 12.13 42.36 -5.99
N LYS A 404 12.99 43.38 -6.12
CA LYS A 404 12.68 44.58 -6.87
C LYS A 404 12.69 44.15 -8.34
N SER A 405 11.51 43.81 -8.86
CA SER A 405 11.28 43.56 -10.28
C SER A 405 11.42 44.87 -11.07
N ASN A 406 12.63 45.41 -11.13
CA ASN A 406 12.97 46.49 -12.06
C ASN A 406 13.83 45.95 -13.22
N GLY A 407 14.17 44.66 -13.21
CA GLY A 407 14.89 43.99 -14.29
C GLY A 407 14.00 42.95 -14.97
N GLU A 408 13.90 43.01 -16.30
CA GLU A 408 13.26 41.97 -17.11
C GLU A 408 14.02 40.64 -16.96
N ILE A 409 13.28 39.53 -16.86
CA ILE A 409 13.86 38.18 -16.91
C ILE A 409 14.36 37.95 -18.34
N LYS A 410 15.67 38.08 -18.54
CA LYS A 410 16.27 37.97 -19.88
C LYS A 410 16.36 36.54 -20.41
N THR A 411 16.55 35.56 -19.53
CA THR A 411 16.75 34.15 -19.91
C THR A 411 16.29 33.20 -18.80
N ILE A 412 15.58 32.14 -19.17
CA ILE A 412 15.23 31.02 -18.29
C ILE A 412 16.03 29.80 -18.78
N SER A 413 16.77 29.15 -17.89
CA SER A 413 17.55 27.95 -18.22
C SER A 413 17.58 26.96 -17.05
N ILE A 414 17.61 25.67 -17.35
CA ILE A 414 17.80 24.61 -16.36
C ILE A 414 19.30 24.58 -16.02
N LYS A 415 19.63 24.84 -14.75
CA LYS A 415 21.03 24.82 -14.27
C LYS A 415 21.51 23.40 -13.98
N GLN A 416 20.69 22.62 -13.28
CA GLN A 416 21.00 21.24 -12.83
C GLN A 416 19.71 20.39 -12.83
N SER A 417 19.87 19.08 -13.03
CA SER A 417 18.78 18.10 -12.97
C SER A 417 19.26 16.82 -12.28
N TYR A 418 18.42 16.25 -11.42
CA TYR A 418 18.71 15.01 -10.70
C TYR A 418 17.64 13.97 -11.02
N ASN A 419 18.06 12.78 -11.47
CA ASN A 419 17.14 11.68 -11.74
C ASN A 419 16.84 10.90 -10.45
N LEU A 420 15.60 10.98 -9.97
CA LEU A 420 15.12 10.26 -8.79
C LEU A 420 14.30 9.01 -9.13
N LEU A 421 14.46 8.48 -10.36
CA LEU A 421 13.89 7.23 -10.90
C LEU A 421 12.37 7.18 -11.06
N LYS A 422 11.60 7.95 -10.30
CA LYS A 422 10.13 8.09 -10.40
C LYS A 422 9.71 9.54 -10.12
N CYS A 423 8.41 9.82 -10.18
CA CYS A 423 7.84 11.15 -9.96
C CYS A 423 8.29 11.80 -8.64
N VAL A 424 8.38 13.12 -8.65
CA VAL A 424 8.77 13.98 -7.53
C VAL A 424 7.61 14.91 -7.22
N ASP A 425 6.65 14.42 -6.44
CA ASP A 425 5.43 15.17 -6.09
C ASP A 425 5.61 16.00 -4.82
N ALA A 426 6.60 15.66 -3.99
CA ALA A 426 6.93 16.41 -2.80
C ALA A 426 7.50 17.79 -3.17
N SER A 427 7.02 18.85 -2.51
CA SER A 427 7.67 20.17 -2.62
C SER A 427 9.06 20.12 -1.98
N PRO A 428 10.09 20.72 -2.61
CA PRO A 428 11.44 20.76 -2.04
C PRO A 428 11.46 21.64 -0.78
N THR A 429 12.23 21.21 0.22
CA THR A 429 12.48 21.99 1.44
C THR A 429 13.88 22.59 1.40
N ILE A 430 13.97 23.91 1.56
CA ILE A 430 15.23 24.66 1.59
C ILE A 430 15.68 24.86 3.03
N PHE A 431 16.96 24.68 3.32
CA PHE A 431 17.56 24.93 4.64
C PHE A 431 19.00 25.42 4.54
N SER A 432 19.49 26.06 5.61
CA SER A 432 20.89 26.49 5.72
C SER A 432 21.63 25.62 6.73
N TYR A 433 22.86 25.25 6.41
CA TYR A 433 23.76 24.58 7.34
C TYR A 433 25.19 25.06 7.10
N SER A 434 25.88 25.45 8.18
CA SER A 434 27.25 25.99 8.13
C SER A 434 27.43 27.12 7.11
N GLY A 435 26.44 28.00 6.99
CA GLY A 435 26.47 29.16 6.08
C GLY A 435 26.18 28.84 4.60
N GLN A 436 25.84 27.59 4.26
CA GLN A 436 25.51 27.17 2.90
C GLN A 436 24.01 26.83 2.78
N ILE A 437 23.42 27.05 1.61
CA ILE A 437 22.01 26.74 1.34
C ILE A 437 21.86 25.40 0.61
N TYR A 438 20.96 24.56 1.12
CA TYR A 438 20.63 23.24 0.59
C TYR A 438 19.14 23.13 0.27
N ALA A 439 18.80 22.25 -0.66
CA ALA A 439 17.44 21.81 -0.96
C ALA A 439 17.34 20.29 -0.81
N SER A 440 16.27 19.81 -0.17
CA SER A 440 15.97 18.38 -0.02
C SER A 440 14.58 18.07 -0.55
N VAL A 441 14.43 16.98 -1.31
CA VAL A 441 13.15 16.54 -1.88
C VAL A 441 13.06 15.01 -1.97
N GLY A 442 11.86 14.48 -1.73
CA GLY A 442 11.56 13.05 -1.82
C GLY A 442 10.85 12.69 -3.12
N SER A 443 10.92 11.42 -3.51
CA SER A 443 10.32 10.91 -4.76
C SER A 443 9.56 9.60 -4.54
N HIS A 444 8.77 9.20 -5.54
CA HIS A 444 7.99 7.95 -5.50
C HIS A 444 8.84 6.68 -5.55
N SER A 445 10.14 6.80 -5.82
CA SER A 445 11.09 5.68 -5.76
C SER A 445 11.62 5.42 -4.35
N GLY A 446 11.23 6.24 -3.37
CA GLY A 446 11.80 6.22 -2.02
C GLY A 446 13.10 7.00 -1.89
N ILE A 447 13.59 7.62 -2.97
CA ILE A 447 14.81 8.43 -2.92
C ILE A 447 14.50 9.82 -2.38
N ILE A 448 15.19 10.21 -1.31
CA ILE A 448 15.40 11.58 -0.86
C ILE A 448 16.70 12.09 -1.46
N CYS A 449 16.65 13.19 -2.20
CA CYS A 449 17.82 13.86 -2.73
C CYS A 449 18.03 15.19 -2.01
N THR A 450 19.22 15.38 -1.46
CA THR A 450 19.66 16.65 -0.86
C THR A 450 20.83 17.20 -1.67
N THR A 451 20.75 18.46 -2.09
CA THR A 451 21.76 19.13 -2.91
C THR A 451 21.98 20.57 -2.46
N ARG A 452 23.14 21.15 -2.78
CA ARG A 452 23.48 22.55 -2.51
C ARG A 452 22.96 23.47 -3.62
N LEU A 453 22.38 24.62 -3.26
CA LEU A 453 21.73 25.53 -4.24
C LEU A 453 22.67 26.58 -4.88
N GLU A 454 23.78 26.93 -4.23
CA GLU A 454 24.60 28.09 -4.62
C GLU A 454 25.82 27.75 -5.51
N GLN A 455 25.94 26.52 -6.03
CA GLN A 455 27.10 26.12 -6.82
C GLN A 455 26.88 26.38 -8.32
N GLU A 456 27.68 27.29 -8.89
CA GLU A 456 27.62 27.65 -10.30
C GLU A 456 28.43 26.72 -11.23
N ASN A 457 29.41 25.94 -10.74
CA ASN A 457 30.20 25.01 -11.59
C ASN A 457 30.78 23.80 -10.82
N SER A 458 30.54 22.61 -11.37
CA SER A 458 31.12 21.28 -11.10
C SER A 458 30.64 20.43 -9.90
N THR A 459 30.17 19.22 -10.26
CA THR A 459 30.27 17.90 -9.59
C THR A 459 30.15 17.78 -8.06
N GLU A 460 29.09 17.07 -7.66
CA GLU A 460 29.08 15.96 -6.66
C GLU A 460 28.68 16.16 -5.19
N GLU A 461 28.27 17.34 -4.71
CA GLU A 461 27.63 17.39 -3.38
C GLU A 461 26.11 17.14 -3.46
N LYS A 462 25.76 15.91 -3.85
CA LYS A 462 24.40 15.38 -3.68
C LYS A 462 24.43 14.20 -2.71
N TRP A 463 23.42 14.12 -1.87
CA TRP A 463 23.20 12.99 -0.98
C TRP A 463 21.86 12.34 -1.32
N ASN A 464 21.92 11.06 -1.65
CA ASN A 464 20.74 10.26 -1.90
C ASN A 464 20.54 9.30 -0.74
N VAL A 465 19.36 9.36 -0.13
CA VAL A 465 18.94 8.46 0.94
C VAL A 465 17.73 7.70 0.42
N VAL A 466 17.73 6.38 0.60
CA VAL A 466 16.66 5.51 0.08
C VAL A 466 15.81 5.00 1.24
N LEU A 467 14.53 5.33 1.24
CA LEU A 467 13.53 4.73 2.11
C LEU A 467 12.80 3.57 1.39
N PRO A 468 12.15 2.65 2.13
CA PRO A 468 11.60 1.42 1.56
C PRO A 468 10.46 1.62 0.54
N ASP A 469 9.78 2.76 0.56
CA ASP A 469 8.66 3.06 -0.32
C ASP A 469 8.57 4.56 -0.65
N ARG A 470 7.56 4.93 -1.44
CA ARG A 470 7.28 6.30 -1.95
C ARG A 470 7.35 7.37 -0.86
N ILE A 471 7.85 8.53 -1.26
CA ILE A 471 7.89 9.74 -0.44
C ILE A 471 7.14 10.84 -1.19
N GLU A 472 6.00 11.24 -0.65
CA GLU A 472 5.18 12.36 -1.17
C GLU A 472 5.11 13.55 -0.20
N ALA A 473 5.50 13.32 1.06
CA ALA A 473 5.60 14.36 2.06
C ALA A 473 6.83 15.24 1.81
N SER A 474 6.69 16.56 1.98
CA SER A 474 7.86 17.44 2.06
C SER A 474 8.66 17.08 3.32
N ILE A 475 9.99 17.03 3.19
CA ILE A 475 10.88 16.72 4.31
C ILE A 475 10.86 17.91 5.27
N LEU A 476 10.48 17.66 6.52
CA LEU A 476 10.61 18.64 7.59
C LEU A 476 12.05 18.62 8.08
N ILE A 477 12.78 19.72 7.88
CA ILE A 477 14.20 19.80 8.28
C ILE A 477 14.33 20.13 9.77
N ALA A 478 15.16 19.36 10.45
CA ALA A 478 15.66 19.59 11.80
C ALA A 478 17.16 19.94 11.77
N ASN A 479 17.77 20.14 12.94
CA ASN A 479 19.17 20.54 13.04
C ASN A 479 20.13 19.46 12.48
N ASN A 480 21.34 19.85 12.07
CA ASN A 480 22.43 18.94 11.68
C ASN A 480 22.07 17.95 10.56
N PHE A 481 21.48 18.44 9.46
CA PHE A 481 21.08 17.60 8.31
C PHE A 481 20.03 16.52 8.66
N MET A 482 19.37 16.63 9.81
CA MET A 482 18.31 15.71 10.15
C MET A 482 17.01 16.11 9.45
N GLY A 483 16.29 15.12 8.94
CA GLY A 483 15.00 15.28 8.28
C GLY A 483 13.95 14.39 8.92
N ILE A 484 12.74 14.91 9.06
CA ILE A 484 11.54 14.16 9.43
C ILE A 484 10.66 14.02 8.20
N VAL A 485 10.31 12.79 7.82
CA VAL A 485 9.51 12.54 6.62
C VAL A 485 8.65 11.30 6.76
N GLY A 486 7.41 11.38 6.26
CA GLY A 486 6.51 10.23 6.14
C GLY A 486 6.78 9.44 4.87
N CYS A 487 6.71 8.12 4.99
CA CYS A 487 6.87 7.20 3.87
C CYS A 487 5.62 6.32 3.70
N TYR A 488 5.44 5.81 2.48
CA TYR A 488 4.33 4.93 2.13
C TYR A 488 4.43 3.53 2.71
N ASP A 489 5.57 3.17 3.31
CA ASP A 489 5.71 1.97 4.12
C ASP A 489 5.00 2.08 5.49
N GLY A 490 4.39 3.24 5.77
CA GLY A 490 3.68 3.52 7.02
C GLY A 490 4.60 3.91 8.17
N PHE A 491 5.82 4.37 7.89
CA PHE A 491 6.74 4.88 8.90
C PHE A 491 7.01 6.38 8.74
N LEU A 492 7.02 7.07 9.89
CA LEU A 492 7.60 8.39 10.04
C LEU A 492 9.08 8.22 10.37
N TYR A 493 9.95 8.73 9.52
CA TYR A 493 11.40 8.62 9.68
C TYR A 493 12.00 9.89 10.24
N TYR A 494 12.98 9.74 11.14
CA TYR A 494 13.96 10.77 11.47
C TYR A 494 15.34 10.29 11.03
N ILE A 495 15.86 10.96 10.00
CA ILE A 495 16.97 10.44 9.21
C ILE A 495 18.00 11.52 8.92
N ASN A 496 19.28 11.14 8.92
CA ASN A 496 20.33 12.03 8.49
C ASN A 496 20.36 12.08 6.96
N LEU A 497 20.16 13.26 6.39
CA LEU A 497 20.03 13.48 4.95
C LEU A 497 21.35 13.39 4.18
N LYS A 498 22.50 13.29 4.87
CA LYS A 498 23.81 13.01 4.24
C LYS A 498 24.16 11.53 4.29
N SER A 499 24.09 10.92 5.48
CA SER A 499 24.56 9.55 5.68
C SER A 499 23.47 8.50 5.43
N GLY A 500 22.19 8.89 5.44
CA GLY A 500 21.07 7.97 5.43
C GLY A 500 20.84 7.25 6.77
N ALA A 501 21.60 7.58 7.82
CA ALA A 501 21.44 6.96 9.12
C ALA A 501 20.06 7.32 9.72
N ILE A 502 19.23 6.30 9.93
CA ILE A 502 17.94 6.42 10.60
C ILE A 502 18.20 6.51 12.11
N GLN A 503 17.89 7.65 12.70
CA GLN A 503 18.02 7.85 14.15
C GLN A 503 16.85 7.23 14.90
N TRP A 504 15.65 7.38 14.36
CA TRP A 504 14.47 6.65 14.80
C TRP A 504 13.43 6.62 13.69
N LYS A 505 12.48 5.71 13.81
CA LYS A 505 11.26 5.70 12.99
C LYS A 505 10.06 5.26 13.83
N VAL A 506 8.88 5.78 13.51
CA VAL A 506 7.63 5.47 14.21
C VAL A 506 6.62 4.91 13.22
N LYS A 507 6.02 3.77 13.54
CA LYS A 507 5.03 3.09 12.70
C LYS A 507 3.63 3.69 12.91
N THR A 508 2.95 4.02 11.82
CA THR A 508 1.51 4.28 11.77
C THR A 508 0.75 3.05 11.27
N GLY A 509 -0.58 3.08 11.33
CA GLY A 509 -1.42 1.99 10.83
C GLY A 509 -1.42 1.86 9.30
N ASP A 510 -1.10 2.94 8.58
CA ASP A 510 -1.04 2.97 7.12
C ASP A 510 -0.07 4.06 6.60
N ILE A 511 -0.06 4.28 5.28
CA ILE A 511 0.75 5.25 4.54
C ILE A 511 0.72 6.65 5.18
N ILE A 512 1.89 7.30 5.24
CA ILE A 512 1.99 8.71 5.61
C ILE A 512 2.33 9.53 4.36
N LYS A 513 1.33 10.23 3.83
CA LYS A 513 1.49 11.14 2.68
C LYS A 513 1.73 12.60 3.08
N CYS A 514 1.21 13.02 4.24
CA CYS A 514 1.23 14.44 4.61
C CYS A 514 2.61 14.87 5.13
N SER A 515 2.94 16.15 4.94
CA SER A 515 4.12 16.75 5.56
C SER A 515 3.95 16.80 7.08
N ALA A 516 4.99 16.41 7.81
CA ALA A 516 5.00 16.46 9.26
C ALA A 516 4.98 17.90 9.78
N VAL A 517 4.30 18.12 10.91
CA VAL A 517 4.26 19.41 11.61
C VAL A 517 4.93 19.24 12.97
N PHE A 518 5.97 20.04 13.25
CA PHE A 518 6.67 19.98 14.53
C PHE A 518 6.29 21.13 15.46
N CYS A 519 5.96 20.79 16.69
CA CYS A 519 5.71 21.68 17.80
C CYS A 519 6.95 21.73 18.70
N SER A 520 7.77 22.77 18.54
CA SER A 520 9.02 22.94 19.31
C SER A 520 8.81 23.07 20.81
N LYS A 521 7.77 23.80 21.25
CA LYS A 521 7.47 24.01 22.69
C LYS A 521 7.22 22.72 23.47
N LYS A 522 6.70 21.68 22.81
CA LYS A 522 6.34 20.40 23.45
C LYS A 522 7.10 19.21 22.88
N MET A 523 8.10 19.45 22.02
CA MET A 523 8.85 18.40 21.32
C MET A 523 7.95 17.34 20.70
N LYS A 524 6.90 17.76 19.98
CA LYS A 524 5.90 16.86 19.38
C LYS A 524 5.82 17.00 17.88
N VAL A 525 5.68 15.89 17.17
CA VAL A 525 5.46 15.84 15.73
C VAL A 525 4.06 15.33 15.44
N PHE A 526 3.32 16.05 14.61
CA PHE A 526 2.00 15.68 14.15
C PHE A 526 2.03 15.26 12.68
N ILE A 527 1.39 14.14 12.39
CA ILE A 527 1.22 13.59 11.04
C ILE A 527 -0.15 12.92 10.93
N GLY A 528 -0.74 12.96 9.74
CA GLY A 528 -1.90 12.14 9.36
C GLY A 528 -1.47 10.90 8.59
N SER A 529 -2.19 9.81 8.80
CA SER A 529 -1.98 8.53 8.13
C SER A 529 -3.25 8.08 7.41
N TYR A 530 -3.10 7.20 6.42
CA TYR A 530 -4.21 6.64 5.64
C TYR A 530 -5.09 5.66 6.43
N ASP A 531 -4.69 5.32 7.66
CA ASP A 531 -5.50 4.56 8.64
C ASP A 531 -6.62 5.38 9.30
N HIS A 532 -6.85 6.62 8.82
CA HIS A 532 -7.85 7.56 9.32
C HIS A 532 -7.50 8.26 10.65
N TYR A 533 -6.25 8.15 11.13
CA TYR A 533 -5.80 8.81 12.36
C TYR A 533 -4.79 9.94 12.11
N ILE A 534 -4.78 10.89 13.05
CA ILE A 534 -3.67 11.83 13.26
C ILE A 534 -2.84 11.30 14.41
N TYR A 535 -1.54 11.14 14.18
CA TYR A 535 -0.56 10.72 15.18
C TYR A 535 0.16 11.93 15.74
N CYS A 536 0.33 11.94 17.06
CA CYS A 536 1.16 12.88 17.79
C CYS A 536 2.34 12.12 18.39
N VAL A 537 3.50 12.23 17.77
CA VAL A 537 4.74 11.55 18.18
C VAL A 537 5.50 12.46 19.16
N SER A 538 5.77 11.98 20.37
CA SER A 538 6.62 12.66 21.35
C SER A 538 8.09 12.43 21.01
N LEU A 539 8.91 13.49 21.06
CA LEU A 539 10.37 13.44 20.91
C LEU A 539 11.07 13.62 22.26
N GLU A 540 10.53 13.00 23.31
CA GLU A 540 11.08 13.09 24.66
C GLU A 540 12.56 12.69 24.69
N VAL A 541 13.41 13.65 25.05
CA VAL A 541 14.80 13.40 25.41
C VAL A 541 14.78 12.99 26.88
N LEU A 542 15.20 11.77 27.20
CA LEU A 542 15.38 11.36 28.59
C LEU A 542 16.33 12.36 29.28
N PRO A 543 15.97 12.90 30.46
CA PRO A 543 16.84 13.82 31.17
C PRO A 543 18.02 13.04 31.74
N GLY A 544 19.18 13.10 31.07
CA GLY A 544 20.43 12.59 31.60
C GLY A 544 21.41 12.18 30.51
N GLU A 545 22.28 13.13 30.14
CA GLU A 545 23.71 12.96 29.81
C GLU A 545 24.16 14.27 29.15
N HIS A 546 24.79 15.13 29.95
CA HIS A 546 25.50 16.34 29.51
C HIS A 546 26.93 15.99 29.14
#